data_AF-A0A662IEW4-F1
#
_entry.id   AF-A0A662IEW4-F1
#
_cell.length_a   1.000
_cell.length_b   1.000
_cell.length_c   1.000
_cell.angle_alpha   90.00
_cell.angle_beta   90.00
_cell.angle_gamma   90.00
#
_symmetry.space_group_name_H-M   'P 1'
#
loop_
_entity.id
_entity.type
_entity.pdbx_description
1 polymer ?
#
loop_
_entity_poly.entity_id
_entity_poly.type
_entity_poly.pdbx_seq_one_letter_code
_entity_poly.pdbx_strand_id
1 'polypeptide(L)'
;MGVPRKSIADKLLLELKCASGDGDYLVVYDFSVGRGGRIPLRFYRNLRILIERLGGVDFVQKSVLLCRGKKAALAVAKLVEHYGGNVRIFQVVERNVRGC
;
A
#
# COMPACT_ATOMS: atom_id res chain seq x y z
N MET A 1 23.84 -17.30 -17.06
CA MET A 1 23.28 -16.03 -16.55
C MET A 1 22.03 -16.36 -15.74
N GLY A 2 22.05 -16.11 -14.42
CA GLY A 2 20.89 -16.40 -13.56
C GLY A 2 19.77 -15.38 -13.81
N VAL A 3 18.53 -15.85 -13.90
CA VAL A 3 17.35 -14.97 -14.02
C VAL A 3 17.33 -14.02 -12.82
N PRO A 4 17.28 -12.70 -13.02
CA PRO A 4 17.23 -11.75 -11.92
C PRO A 4 16.02 -12.06 -11.03
N ARG A 5 16.25 -12.18 -9.72
CA ARG A 5 15.18 -12.46 -8.76
C ARG A 5 14.18 -11.30 -8.79
N LYS A 6 12.93 -11.58 -9.19
CA LYS A 6 11.83 -10.60 -9.19
C LYS A 6 11.72 -9.91 -7.83
N SER A 7 11.51 -8.59 -7.82
CA SER A 7 11.30 -7.81 -6.60
C SER A 7 10.03 -8.24 -5.89
N ILE A 8 9.88 -7.93 -4.60
CA ILE A 8 8.65 -8.21 -3.87
C ILE A 8 7.46 -7.48 -4.51
N ALA A 9 7.65 -6.25 -4.97
CA ALA A 9 6.63 -5.50 -5.69
C ALA A 9 6.16 -6.23 -6.97
N ASP A 10 7.09 -6.80 -7.76
CA ASP A 10 6.73 -7.60 -8.94
C ASP A 10 5.85 -8.81 -8.60
N LYS A 11 6.14 -9.48 -7.49
CA LYS A 11 5.37 -10.65 -7.05
C LYS A 11 3.96 -10.26 -6.63
N LEU A 12 3.81 -9.18 -5.87
CA LEU A 12 2.52 -8.68 -5.42
C LEU A 12 1.63 -8.25 -6.60
N LEU A 13 2.23 -7.58 -7.60
CA LEU A 13 1.50 -7.18 -8.80
C LEU A 13 1.01 -8.38 -9.64
N LEU A 14 1.77 -9.48 -9.64
CA LEU A 14 1.36 -10.72 -10.31
C LEU A 14 0.23 -11.42 -9.54
N GLU A 15 0.33 -11.49 -8.23
CA GLU A 15 -0.67 -12.12 -7.35
C GLU A 15 -2.03 -11.40 -7.43
N LEU A 16 -2.01 -10.07 -7.51
CA LEU A 16 -3.22 -9.24 -7.50
C LEU A 16 -3.76 -8.92 -8.90
N LYS A 17 -3.36 -9.66 -9.95
CA LYS A 17 -3.84 -9.41 -11.32
C LYS A 17 -5.35 -9.43 -11.45
N CYS A 18 -6.03 -10.31 -10.70
CA CYS A 18 -7.49 -10.49 -10.75
C CYS A 18 -8.24 -9.73 -9.65
N ALA A 19 -7.56 -8.94 -8.81
CA ALA A 19 -8.24 -8.16 -7.79
C ALA A 19 -9.04 -7.03 -8.46
N SER A 20 -10.37 -7.14 -8.42
CA SER A 20 -11.32 -6.13 -8.90
C SER A 20 -12.05 -5.48 -7.72
N GLY A 21 -12.46 -4.22 -7.91
CA GLY A 21 -13.15 -3.44 -6.91
C GLY A 21 -12.85 -1.96 -7.09
N ASP A 22 -13.89 -1.22 -7.48
CA ASP A 22 -13.81 0.21 -7.71
C ASP A 22 -13.99 1.00 -6.41
N GLY A 23 -13.74 2.31 -6.48
CA GLY A 23 -13.82 3.24 -5.36
C GLY A 23 -12.47 3.52 -4.70
N ASP A 24 -12.48 4.44 -3.73
CA ASP A 24 -11.29 4.87 -3.01
C ASP A 24 -11.15 4.13 -1.68
N TYR A 25 -9.91 3.89 -1.29
CA TYR A 25 -9.55 3.14 -0.10
C TYR A 25 -8.47 3.86 0.68
N LEU A 26 -8.61 3.94 2.00
CA LEU A 26 -7.55 4.37 2.90
C LEU A 26 -6.77 3.15 3.41
N VAL A 27 -5.46 3.16 3.21
CA VAL A 27 -4.52 2.20 3.78
C VAL A 27 -3.78 2.88 4.92
N VAL A 28 -4.09 2.47 6.15
CA VAL A 28 -3.45 2.96 7.37
C VAL A 28 -2.50 1.89 7.87
N TYR A 29 -1.24 2.23 8.03
CA TYR A 29 -0.24 1.28 8.51
C TYR A 29 0.55 1.80 9.70
N ASP A 30 1.13 0.86 10.43
CA ASP A 30 2.08 1.15 11.50
C ASP A 30 3.14 0.04 11.56
N PHE A 31 4.34 0.39 12.03
CA PHE A 31 5.41 -0.57 12.27
C PHE A 31 5.79 -0.48 13.74
N SER A 32 5.67 -1.60 14.46
CA SER A 32 6.17 -1.72 15.83
C SER A 32 7.70 -1.76 15.83
N VAL A 33 8.30 -0.59 15.67
CA VAL A 33 9.74 -0.40 15.81
C VAL A 33 10.03 -0.14 17.30
N GLY A 34 10.85 -1.00 17.92
CA GLY A 34 11.27 -0.81 19.33
C GLY A 34 12.06 0.50 19.54
N ARG A 35 12.52 0.76 20.77
CA ARG A 35 13.33 1.96 21.07
C ARG A 35 14.61 1.98 20.20
N GLY A 36 14.58 2.77 19.12
CA GLY A 36 15.68 2.92 18.15
C GLY A 36 15.49 2.21 16.81
N GLY A 37 14.43 1.40 16.64
CA GLY A 37 14.13 0.77 15.35
C GLY A 37 13.66 1.81 14.32
N ARG A 38 14.10 1.65 13.07
CA ARG A 38 13.59 2.43 11.94
C ARG A 38 12.89 1.49 10.98
N ILE A 39 11.80 1.96 10.36
CA ILE A 39 11.17 1.25 9.24
C ILE A 39 12.25 1.01 8.17
N PRO A 40 12.42 -0.22 7.66
CA PRO A 40 13.48 -0.54 6.72
C PRO A 40 13.43 0.38 5.48
N LEU A 41 14.56 0.97 5.07
CA LEU A 41 14.61 1.81 3.85
C LEU A 41 14.11 1.07 2.60
N ARG A 42 14.29 -0.26 2.57
CA ARG A 42 13.78 -1.13 1.50
C ARG A 42 12.25 -1.14 1.39
N PHE A 43 11.53 -0.94 2.50
CA PHE A 43 10.07 -0.79 2.47
C PHE A 43 9.69 0.42 1.62
N TYR A 44 10.22 1.61 1.95
CA TYR A 44 9.91 2.84 1.22
C TYR A 44 10.32 2.76 -0.26
N ARG A 45 11.46 2.15 -0.57
CA ARG A 45 11.88 1.93 -1.96
C ARG A 45 10.87 1.07 -2.73
N ASN A 46 10.42 -0.05 -2.16
CA ASN A 46 9.44 -0.91 -2.82
C ASN A 46 8.05 -0.28 -2.88
N LEU A 47 7.67 0.49 -1.86
CA LEU A 47 6.41 1.23 -1.84
C LEU A 47 6.37 2.24 -2.99
N ARG A 48 7.44 2.99 -3.20
CA ARG A 48 7.55 3.92 -4.34
C ARG A 48 7.41 3.22 -5.69
N ILE A 49 8.10 2.10 -5.88
CA ILE A 49 7.99 1.29 -7.12
C ILE A 49 6.54 0.81 -7.34
N LEU A 50 5.87 0.41 -6.26
CA LEU A 50 4.49 -0.07 -6.31
C LEU A 50 3.52 1.07 -6.67
N ILE A 51 3.70 2.25 -6.08
CA ILE A 51 2.94 3.48 -6.39
C ILE A 51 3.11 3.88 -7.86
N GLU A 52 4.35 3.97 -8.34
CA GLU A 52 4.66 4.37 -9.73
C GLU A 52 4.04 3.42 -10.76
N ARG A 53 3.90 2.13 -10.43
CA ARG A 53 3.38 1.12 -11.36
C ARG A 53 1.87 0.93 -11.30
N LEU A 54 1.24 1.11 -10.15
CA LEU A 54 -0.21 1.00 -10.01
C LEU A 54 -0.91 2.28 -10.44
N GLY A 55 -0.32 3.44 -10.16
CA GLY A 55 -1.00 4.72 -10.27
C GLY A 55 -2.12 4.88 -9.23
N GLY A 56 -2.59 6.10 -9.03
CA GLY A 56 -3.72 6.39 -8.14
C GLY A 56 -3.46 6.03 -6.67
N VAL A 57 -2.23 6.15 -6.20
CA VAL A 57 -1.88 5.99 -4.78
C VAL A 57 -1.19 7.26 -4.31
N ASP A 58 -1.82 7.94 -3.37
CA ASP A 58 -1.39 9.24 -2.85
C ASP A 58 -1.11 9.14 -1.34
N PHE A 59 -0.08 9.83 -0.85
CA PHE A 59 0.16 9.97 0.58
C PHE A 59 -0.78 11.05 1.15
N VAL A 60 -1.65 10.67 2.08
CA VAL A 60 -2.46 11.61 2.86
C VAL A 60 -1.69 12.03 4.11
N GLN A 61 -1.00 11.07 4.73
CA GLN A 61 -0.05 11.28 5.82
C GLN A 61 1.09 10.26 5.72
N LYS A 62 2.14 10.39 6.54
CA LYS A 62 3.32 9.51 6.52
C LYS A 62 2.96 8.01 6.50
N SER A 63 1.98 7.60 7.32
CA SER A 63 1.54 6.21 7.44
C SER A 63 0.10 5.98 6.97
N VAL A 64 -0.41 6.87 6.11
CA VAL A 64 -1.76 6.81 5.56
C VAL A 64 -1.73 7.09 4.07
N LEU A 65 -2.18 6.14 3.26
CA LEU A 65 -2.29 6.30 1.80
C LEU A 65 -3.75 6.25 1.35
N LEU A 66 -4.10 7.12 0.41
CA LEU A 66 -5.33 7.01 -0.37
C LEU A 66 -5.02 6.22 -1.65
N CYS A 67 -5.77 5.16 -1.89
CA CYS A 67 -5.60 4.25 -3.02
C CYS A 67 -6.89 4.21 -3.84
N ARG A 68 -6.79 4.54 -5.13
CA ARG A 68 -7.86 4.34 -6.09
C ARG A 68 -7.90 2.87 -6.50
N GLY A 69 -9.00 2.22 -6.16
CA GLY A 69 -9.25 0.82 -6.45
C GLY A 69 -8.66 -0.14 -5.41
N LYS A 70 -9.38 -1.26 -5.22
CA LYS A 70 -9.07 -2.28 -4.23
C LYS A 70 -7.71 -2.94 -4.45
N LYS A 71 -7.32 -3.10 -5.72
CA LYS A 71 -6.03 -3.69 -6.11
C LYS A 71 -4.85 -2.91 -5.53
N ALA A 72 -4.89 -1.57 -5.63
CA ALA A 72 -3.84 -0.71 -5.11
C ALA A 72 -3.74 -0.83 -3.58
N ALA A 73 -4.89 -0.77 -2.91
CA ALA A 73 -4.95 -0.90 -1.46
C ALA A 73 -4.39 -2.25 -0.96
N LEU A 74 -4.78 -3.35 -1.59
CA LEU A 74 -4.29 -4.69 -1.26
C LEU A 74 -2.79 -4.85 -1.51
N ALA A 75 -2.27 -4.26 -2.59
CA ALA A 75 -0.85 -4.33 -2.93
C ALA A 75 0.00 -3.62 -1.87
N VAL A 76 -0.43 -2.43 -1.44
CA VAL A 76 0.23 -1.69 -0.35
C VAL A 76 0.14 -2.47 0.97
N ALA A 77 -1.03 -3.02 1.30
CA ALA A 77 -1.22 -3.77 2.54
C ALA A 77 -0.32 -5.01 2.62
N LYS A 78 -0.28 -5.84 1.56
CA LYS A 78 0.62 -6.99 1.49
C LYS A 78 2.10 -6.59 1.57
N LEU A 79 2.47 -5.43 1.02
CA LEU A 79 3.82 -4.92 1.15
C LEU A 79 4.14 -4.55 2.61
N VAL A 80 3.24 -3.87 3.30
CA VAL A 80 3.40 -3.54 4.73
C VAL A 80 3.56 -4.82 5.56
N GLU A 81 2.66 -5.78 5.39
CA GLU A 81 2.68 -7.07 6.09
C GLU A 81 4.00 -7.83 5.83
N HIS A 82 4.49 -7.82 4.58
CA HIS A 82 5.76 -8.44 4.22
C HIS A 82 6.95 -7.88 5.01
N TYR A 83 6.91 -6.59 5.36
CA TYR A 83 7.94 -5.94 6.16
C TYR A 83 7.66 -5.99 7.67
N GLY A 84 6.63 -6.72 8.11
CA GLY A 84 6.26 -6.90 9.52
C GLY A 84 5.44 -5.74 10.10
N GLY A 85 4.85 -4.89 9.25
CA GLY A 85 3.95 -3.83 9.70
C GLY A 85 2.52 -4.33 9.90
N ASN A 86 1.78 -3.62 10.74
CA ASN A 86 0.33 -3.75 10.88
C ASN A 86 -0.35 -2.85 9.86
N VAL A 87 -1.43 -3.31 9.24
CA VAL A 87 -2.17 -2.53 8.25
C VAL A 87 -3.68 -2.74 8.40
N ARG A 88 -4.43 -1.68 8.13
CA ARG A 88 -5.89 -1.71 7.96
C ARG A 88 -6.27 -1.03 6.67
N ILE A 89 -7.25 -1.59 5.98
CA ILE A 89 -7.83 -1.04 4.76
C ILE A 89 -9.26 -0.60 5.07
N PHE A 90 -9.61 0.62 4.72
CA PHE A 90 -10.95 1.18 4.84
C PHE A 90 -11.45 1.58 3.45
N GLN A 91 -12.66 1.20 3.09
CA GLN A 91 -13.31 1.75 1.91
C GLN A 91 -13.84 3.15 2.24
N VAL A 92 -13.50 4.13 1.42
CA VAL A 92 -13.97 5.50 1.58
C VAL A 92 -15.36 5.61 0.96
N VAL A 93 -16.28 6.20 1.73
CA VAL A 93 -17.61 6.56 1.25
C VAL A 93 -17.76 8.05 1.46
N GLU A 94 -17.80 8.80 0.36
CA GLU A 94 -18.08 10.23 0.42
C GLU A 94 -19.55 10.42 0.78
N ARG A 95 -19.79 11.03 1.94
CA ARG A 95 -21.12 11.53 2.29
C ARG A 95 -21.07 13.02 2.07
N ASN A 96 -21.89 13.53 1.16
CA ASN A 96 -22.12 14.96 1.02
C ASN A 96 -22.70 15.49 2.33
N VAL A 97 -21.85 15.90 3.27
CA VAL A 97 -22.26 16.67 4.43
C VAL A 97 -22.48 18.08 3.89
N ARG A 98 -23.69 18.36 3.41
CA ARG A 98 -24.13 19.75 3.28
C ARG A 98 -24.02 20.34 4.67
N GLY A 99 -23.10 21.30 4.84
CA GLY A 99 -22.88 21.97 6.12
C GLY A 99 -24.21 22.47 6.68
N CYS A 100 -24.41 22.29 7.98
CA CYS A 100 -25.47 22.97 8.71
C CYS A 100 -25.28 24.49 8.64
#